data_AF-A0A329TR60-F1
#
_entry.id   AF-A0A329TR60-F1
#
_cell.length_a   1.000
_cell.length_b   1.000
_cell.length_c   1.000
_cell.angle_alpha   90.00
_cell.angle_beta   90.00
_cell.angle_gamma   90.00
#
_symmetry.space_group_name_H-M   'P 1'
#
loop_
_entity.id
_entity.type
_entity.pdbx_description
1 polymer ?
#
loop_
_entity_poly.entity_id
_entity_poly.type
_entity_poly.pdbx_seq_one_letter_code
_entity_poly.pdbx_strand_id
1 'polypeptide(L)'
;MKYSDINKMFTTEVNKYLEQGYRFNTASMNGSQGELAKVDLTNGTEIIRIVARTFSKEWDKQGVELFVGRVAEKEGIRPDVAYCVNTIWNGRLEQVSSQRFYEVSGYGDPDKFYGTEADAEAVSKIRMSRYAQRPNRKAKDMTNAETIKIAVRFIRRKLGIKNVDKKRIEVFRTPDHRHIINYRGKAYQLNNKEV
;
A
#
# COMPACT_ATOMS: atom_id res chain seq x y z
N MET A 1 6.89 11.56 13.28
CA MET A 1 8.13 12.00 12.58
C MET A 1 7.87 12.14 11.08
N LYS A 2 8.59 13.01 10.39
CA LYS A 2 8.58 13.12 8.92
C LYS A 2 9.66 12.24 8.30
N TYR A 3 9.59 12.02 6.99
CA TYR A 3 10.66 11.29 6.28
C TYR A 3 12.03 11.98 6.42
N SER A 4 12.07 13.31 6.54
CA SER A 4 13.30 14.06 6.83
C SER A 4 13.99 13.64 8.12
N ASP A 5 13.23 13.19 9.12
CA ASP A 5 13.79 12.71 10.39
C ASP A 5 14.44 11.33 10.20
N ILE A 6 13.84 10.47 9.37
CA ILE A 6 14.44 9.18 8.98
C ILE A 6 15.73 9.42 8.19
N ASN A 7 15.76 10.38 7.27
CA ASN A 7 16.99 10.75 6.56
C ASN A 7 18.08 11.22 7.53
N LYS A 8 17.74 12.01 8.55
CA LYS A 8 18.69 12.41 9.59
C LYS A 8 19.23 11.20 10.36
N MET A 9 18.35 10.27 10.76
CA MET A 9 18.77 9.05 11.48
C MET A 9 19.65 8.14 10.61
N PHE A 10 19.35 8.01 9.32
CA PHE A 10 20.21 7.29 8.38
C PHE A 10 21.60 7.92 8.31
N THR A 11 21.68 9.25 8.15
CA THR A 11 22.94 9.99 8.15
C THR A 11 23.70 9.85 9.46
N THR A 12 23.01 9.91 10.60
CA THR A 12 23.61 9.70 11.92
C THR A 12 24.19 8.29 12.06
N GLU A 13 23.49 7.26 11.59
CA GLU A 13 24.01 5.89 11.63
C GLU A 13 25.24 5.74 10.72
N VAL A 14 25.27 6.37 9.54
CA VAL A 14 26.46 6.43 8.68
C VAL A 14 27.62 7.10 9.42
N ASN A 15 27.40 8.29 9.99
CA ASN A 15 28.42 9.07 10.69
C ASN A 15 29.02 8.31 11.86
N LYS A 16 28.22 7.57 12.62
CA LYS A 16 28.69 6.72 13.73
C LYS A 16 29.80 5.75 13.30
N TYR A 17 29.71 5.16 12.11
CA TYR A 17 30.77 4.27 11.61
C TYR A 17 31.95 5.07 11.03
N LEU A 18 31.69 6.19 10.36
CA LEU A 18 32.76 7.07 9.86
C LEU A 18 33.66 7.57 11.00
N GLU A 19 33.07 7.95 12.14
CA GLU A 19 33.79 8.35 13.36
C GLU A 19 34.62 7.21 13.97
N GLN A 20 34.25 5.95 13.71
CA GLN A 20 35.01 4.76 14.10
C GLN A 20 36.12 4.38 13.10
N GLY A 21 36.40 5.23 12.12
CA GLY A 21 37.45 5.02 11.13
C GLY A 21 37.02 4.19 9.91
N TYR A 22 35.71 3.92 9.76
CA TYR A 22 35.21 3.35 8.52
C TYR A 22 35.23 4.39 7.39
N ARG A 23 35.36 3.92 6.16
CA ARG A 23 35.31 4.68 4.91
C ARG A 23 34.33 4.03 3.94
N PHE A 24 33.89 4.77 2.93
CA PHE A 24 33.01 4.23 1.89
C PHE A 24 33.66 3.09 1.11
N ASN A 25 32.97 1.95 1.02
CA ASN A 25 33.36 0.83 0.17
C ASN A 25 32.67 0.95 -1.21
N THR A 26 33.24 1.77 -2.08
CA THR A 26 32.58 2.21 -3.33
C THR A 26 32.23 1.06 -4.29
N ALA A 27 33.05 0.02 -4.37
CA ALA A 27 32.85 -1.07 -5.33
C ALA A 27 31.60 -1.92 -5.06
N SER A 28 31.14 -2.02 -3.80
CA SER A 28 29.98 -2.85 -3.44
C SER A 28 28.64 -2.11 -3.44
N MET A 29 28.67 -0.78 -3.61
CA MET A 29 27.47 0.06 -3.65
C MET A 29 26.77 0.08 -5.01
N ASN A 30 27.31 -0.63 -6.00
CA ASN A 30 26.73 -0.75 -7.33
C ASN A 30 25.39 -1.54 -7.32
N GLY A 31 24.50 -1.19 -8.25
CA GLY A 31 23.18 -1.82 -8.41
C GLY A 31 22.18 -1.48 -7.31
N SER A 32 20.95 -1.99 -7.40
CA SER A 32 19.90 -1.82 -6.39
C SER A 32 19.09 -3.10 -6.22
N GLN A 33 18.61 -3.38 -5.00
CA GLN A 33 17.64 -4.45 -4.71
C GLN A 33 16.26 -3.87 -4.35
N GLY A 34 15.99 -2.61 -4.71
CA GLY A 34 14.73 -1.92 -4.39
C GLY A 34 14.72 -1.23 -3.03
N GLU A 35 15.87 -1.11 -2.36
CA GLU A 35 16.02 -0.23 -1.22
C GLU A 35 15.79 1.26 -1.56
N LEU A 36 15.40 2.05 -0.57
CA LEU A 36 15.29 3.51 -0.69
C LEU A 36 16.67 4.15 -0.74
N ALA A 37 17.60 3.64 0.08
CA ALA A 37 19.00 4.05 0.11
C ALA A 37 19.85 2.94 0.72
N LYS A 38 21.12 2.88 0.32
CA LYS A 38 22.14 2.06 0.98
C LYS A 38 23.49 2.77 0.97
N VAL A 39 24.28 2.47 1.97
CA VAL A 39 25.69 2.85 2.07
C VAL A 39 26.46 1.64 2.58
N ASP A 40 27.57 1.32 1.91
CA ASP A 40 28.52 0.31 2.36
C ASP A 40 29.77 0.99 2.89
N LEU A 41 30.14 0.63 4.10
CA LEU A 41 31.31 1.15 4.80
C LEU A 41 32.26 0.01 5.15
N THR A 42 33.56 0.29 5.14
CA THR A 42 34.60 -0.66 5.56
C THR A 42 35.68 0.02 6.37
N ASN A 43 36.27 -0.71 7.31
CA ASN A 43 37.51 -0.35 8.01
C ASN A 43 38.74 -1.06 7.40
N GLY A 44 38.56 -1.83 6.32
CA GLY A 44 39.59 -2.66 5.68
C GLY A 44 39.56 -4.14 6.05
N THR A 45 38.79 -4.54 7.07
CA THR A 45 38.64 -5.95 7.48
C THR A 45 37.22 -6.48 7.27
N GLU A 46 36.21 -5.65 7.48
CA GLU A 46 34.80 -6.01 7.31
C GLU A 46 34.05 -4.98 6.47
N ILE A 47 32.84 -5.36 6.01
CA ILE A 47 31.92 -4.43 5.35
C ILE A 47 30.63 -4.38 6.16
N ILE A 48 30.21 -3.17 6.52
CA ILE A 48 28.92 -2.86 7.14
C ILE A 48 28.05 -2.19 6.08
N ARG A 49 26.85 -2.74 5.85
CA ARG A 49 25.82 -2.13 5.01
C ARG A 49 24.76 -1.48 5.89
N ILE A 50 24.54 -0.19 5.68
CA ILE A 50 23.43 0.57 6.26
C ILE A 50 22.41 0.75 5.16
N VAL A 51 21.17 0.29 5.37
CA VAL A 51 20.11 0.27 4.35
C VAL A 51 18.82 0.84 4.91
N ALA A 52 18.19 1.73 4.15
CA ALA A 52 16.81 2.15 4.34
C ALA A 52 15.93 1.43 3.33
N ARG A 53 14.93 0.68 3.77
CA ARG A 53 14.02 -0.06 2.89
C ARG A 53 12.57 0.05 3.32
N THR A 54 11.64 -0.05 2.38
CA THR A 54 10.22 -0.15 2.72
C THR A 54 9.91 -1.55 3.24
N PHE A 55 8.96 -1.65 4.16
CA PHE A 55 8.38 -2.92 4.58
C PHE A 55 6.85 -2.85 4.55
N SER A 56 6.23 -4.01 4.39
CA SER A 56 4.80 -4.22 4.60
C SER A 56 4.63 -5.32 5.64
N LYS A 57 3.64 -5.17 6.51
CA LYS A 57 3.33 -6.11 7.59
C LYS A 57 1.81 -6.23 7.67
N GLU A 58 1.32 -7.46 7.79
CA GLU A 58 -0.11 -7.75 7.84
C GLU A 58 -0.84 -7.15 6.61
N TRP A 59 -2.12 -6.75 6.77
CA TRP A 59 -2.96 -6.29 5.67
C TRP A 59 -2.90 -4.77 5.43
N ASP A 60 -2.47 -3.96 6.42
CA ASP A 60 -2.49 -2.48 6.31
C ASP A 60 -1.32 -1.72 6.94
N LYS A 61 -0.37 -2.42 7.55
CA LYS A 61 0.81 -1.77 8.15
C LYS A 61 1.93 -1.77 7.13
N GLN A 62 2.59 -0.63 7.02
CA GLN A 62 3.76 -0.46 6.18
C GLN A 62 4.66 0.61 6.78
N GLY A 63 5.86 0.75 6.25
CA GLY A 63 6.76 1.78 6.75
C GLY A 63 8.15 1.67 6.15
N VAL A 64 9.09 2.30 6.84
CA VAL A 64 10.51 2.29 6.49
C VAL A 64 11.29 1.61 7.61
N GLU A 65 12.19 0.71 7.24
CA GLU A 65 13.14 0.06 8.14
C GLU A 65 14.53 0.61 7.85
N LEU A 66 15.17 1.14 8.89
CA LEU A 66 16.61 1.38 8.92
C LEU A 66 17.27 0.12 9.48
N PHE A 67 18.04 -0.56 8.64
CA PHE A 67 18.72 -1.80 8.99
C PHE A 67 20.21 -1.63 8.81
N VAL A 68 20.98 -2.13 9.78
CA VAL A 68 22.44 -2.21 9.70
C VAL A 68 22.83 -3.67 9.75
N GLY A 69 23.61 -4.09 8.78
CA GLY A 69 24.03 -5.47 8.65
C GLY A 69 25.51 -5.59 8.31
N ARG A 70 26.15 -6.58 8.93
CA ARG A 70 27.50 -7.00 8.59
C ARG A 70 27.45 -7.98 7.43
N VAL A 71 28.36 -7.81 6.46
CA VAL A 71 28.56 -8.79 5.40
C VAL A 71 29.26 -10.00 6.00
N ALA A 72 28.59 -11.16 5.97
CA ALA A 72 29.15 -12.39 6.49
C ALA A 72 30.38 -12.82 5.67
N GLU A 73 31.41 -13.33 6.34
CA GLU A 73 32.67 -13.77 5.70
C GLU A 73 32.42 -14.80 4.59
N LYS A 74 31.43 -15.69 4.78
CA LYS A 74 31.02 -16.71 3.79
C LYS A 74 30.56 -16.15 2.45
N GLU A 75 30.18 -14.87 2.37
CA GLU A 75 29.82 -14.23 1.10
C GLU A 75 31.07 -13.94 0.23
N GLY A 76 32.28 -14.07 0.80
CA GLY A 76 33.55 -13.97 0.06
C GLY A 76 33.78 -12.59 -0.55
N ILE A 77 33.28 -11.54 0.10
CA ILE A 77 33.31 -10.16 -0.41
C ILE A 77 34.46 -9.42 0.26
N ARG A 78 35.45 -9.01 -0.52
CA ARG A 78 36.64 -8.31 -0.03
C ARG A 78 36.40 -6.79 0.00
N PRO A 79 36.75 -6.10 1.09
CA PRO A 79 36.74 -4.64 1.12
C PRO A 79 37.89 -4.03 0.29
N ASP A 80 37.80 -2.74 0.00
CA ASP A 80 38.84 -1.92 -0.66
C ASP A 80 39.35 -2.46 -2.01
N VAL A 81 38.49 -3.18 -2.73
CA VAL A 81 38.77 -3.60 -4.10
C VAL A 81 38.25 -2.58 -5.10
N ALA A 82 38.95 -2.38 -6.22
CA ALA A 82 38.49 -1.49 -7.29
C ALA A 82 37.24 -2.04 -8.00
N TYR A 83 37.05 -3.35 -7.98
CA TYR A 83 35.92 -4.04 -8.60
C TYR A 83 35.43 -5.19 -7.73
N CYS A 84 34.13 -5.20 -7.45
CA CYS A 84 33.48 -6.24 -6.66
C CYS A 84 32.67 -7.16 -7.58
N VAL A 85 33.09 -8.42 -7.71
CA VAL A 85 32.39 -9.43 -8.53
C VAL A 85 31.11 -9.92 -7.85
N ASN A 86 31.14 -10.03 -6.52
CA ASN A 86 30.07 -10.60 -5.73
C ASN A 86 29.06 -9.53 -5.30
N THR A 87 27.77 -9.89 -5.29
CA THR A 87 26.70 -9.01 -4.82
C THR A 87 26.47 -9.22 -3.32
N ILE A 88 26.54 -8.14 -2.54
CA ILE A 88 26.03 -8.16 -1.16
C ILE A 88 24.50 -8.23 -1.20
N TRP A 89 23.92 -9.35 -0.78
CA TRP A 89 22.47 -9.53 -0.72
C TRP A 89 21.90 -9.02 0.61
N ASN A 90 20.91 -8.12 0.56
CA ASN A 90 20.33 -7.51 1.76
C ASN A 90 19.67 -8.55 2.70
N GLY A 91 19.23 -9.69 2.16
CA GLY A 91 18.65 -10.80 2.93
C GLY A 91 19.67 -11.77 3.55
N ARG A 92 20.97 -11.57 3.32
CA ARG A 92 22.06 -12.44 3.83
C ARG A 92 22.99 -11.73 4.82
N LEU A 93 22.70 -10.46 5.13
CA LEU A 93 23.45 -9.70 6.11
C LEU A 93 23.23 -10.26 7.52
N GLU A 94 24.29 -10.29 8.31
CA GLU A 94 24.20 -10.53 9.74
C GLU A 94 23.68 -9.27 10.41
N GLN A 95 22.52 -9.35 11.06
CA GLN A 95 21.88 -8.17 11.65
C GLN A 95 22.73 -7.60 12.80
N VAL A 96 23.09 -6.32 12.68
CA VAL A 96 23.71 -5.52 13.75
C VAL A 96 22.64 -4.70 14.47
N SER A 97 21.78 -4.02 13.72
CA SER A 97 20.64 -3.28 14.27
C SER A 97 19.50 -3.21 13.26
N SER A 98 18.28 -3.05 13.77
CA SER A 98 17.09 -2.79 12.95
C SER A 98 16.12 -1.90 13.71
N GLN A 99 15.65 -0.85 13.05
CA GLN A 99 14.63 0.05 13.57
C GLN A 99 13.57 0.29 12.51
N ARG A 100 12.30 0.11 12.90
CA ARG A 100 11.15 0.31 12.02
C ARG A 100 10.38 1.57 12.39
N PHE A 101 10.00 2.31 11.37
CA PHE A 101 9.17 3.51 11.43
C PHE A 101 7.90 3.23 10.63
N TYR A 102 6.77 3.16 11.31
CA TYR A 102 5.51 2.75 10.70
C TYR A 102 4.75 3.95 10.15
N GLU A 103 4.23 3.85 8.93
CA GLU A 103 3.42 4.89 8.31
C GLU A 103 2.05 5.01 9.00
N VAL A 104 1.77 6.19 9.55
CA VAL A 104 0.55 6.51 10.30
C VAL A 104 -0.35 7.52 9.58
N SER A 105 0.07 8.01 8.41
CA SER A 105 -0.74 8.86 7.52
C SER A 105 -1.90 8.10 6.85
N GLY A 106 -2.81 8.83 6.23
CA GLY A 106 -3.89 8.28 5.41
C GLY A 106 -3.35 7.67 4.11
N TYR A 107 -4.09 6.69 3.57
CA TYR A 107 -3.78 6.12 2.26
C TYR A 107 -3.87 7.20 1.17
N GLY A 108 -2.76 7.40 0.45
CA GLY A 108 -2.69 8.38 -0.64
C GLY A 108 -2.31 9.79 -0.21
N ASP A 109 -2.04 10.02 1.08
CA ASP A 109 -1.52 11.32 1.53
C ASP A 109 -0.11 11.55 0.94
N PRO A 110 0.15 12.73 0.33
CA PRO A 110 1.47 13.05 -0.21
C PRO A 110 2.50 13.22 0.91
N ASP A 111 2.07 13.73 2.05
CA ASP A 111 2.90 13.95 3.23
C ASP A 111 2.82 12.77 4.18
N LYS A 112 3.80 11.87 4.08
CA LYS A 112 3.88 10.70 4.95
C LYS A 112 4.40 11.04 6.34
N PHE A 113 3.67 10.58 7.34
CA PHE A 113 4.08 10.62 8.74
C PHE A 113 4.37 9.23 9.25
N TYR A 114 5.40 9.13 10.09
CA TYR A 114 5.80 7.88 10.69
C TYR A 114 5.71 7.94 12.21
N GLY A 115 5.41 6.79 12.82
CA GLY A 115 5.30 6.60 14.25
C GLY A 115 5.85 5.24 14.68
N THR A 116 5.52 4.88 15.91
CA THR A 116 5.85 3.59 16.50
C THR A 116 4.92 2.48 15.99
N GLU A 117 5.24 1.24 16.32
CA GLU A 117 4.34 0.12 16.06
C GLU A 117 2.98 0.28 16.76
N ALA A 118 2.99 0.80 18.00
CA ALA A 118 1.77 1.08 18.75
C ALA A 118 0.88 2.14 18.07
N ASP A 119 1.49 3.19 17.52
CA ASP A 119 0.75 4.21 16.75
C ASP A 119 0.09 3.59 15.51
N ALA A 120 0.83 2.74 14.81
CA ALA A 120 0.33 2.04 13.63
C ALA A 120 -0.78 1.04 13.97
N GLU A 121 -0.70 0.37 15.12
CA GLU A 121 -1.79 -0.47 15.63
C GLU A 121 -3.05 0.34 15.95
N ALA A 122 -2.92 1.51 16.57
CA ALA A 122 -4.04 2.39 16.85
C ALA A 122 -4.70 2.86 15.54
N VAL A 123 -3.91 3.27 14.55
CA VAL A 123 -4.40 3.65 13.22
C VAL A 123 -5.05 2.47 12.51
N SER A 124 -4.46 1.27 12.57
CA SER A 124 -4.99 0.05 11.95
C SER A 124 -6.36 -0.32 12.53
N LYS A 125 -6.55 -0.23 13.86
CA LYS A 125 -7.86 -0.45 14.51
C LYS A 125 -8.92 0.53 13.98
N ILE A 126 -8.58 1.80 13.82
CA ILE A 126 -9.49 2.80 13.25
C ILE A 126 -9.82 2.47 11.79
N ARG A 127 -8.82 2.08 10.99
CA ARG A 127 -9.01 1.67 9.59
C ARG A 127 -9.92 0.44 9.49
N MET A 128 -9.73 -0.56 10.34
CA MET A 128 -10.60 -1.75 10.41
C MET A 128 -12.03 -1.40 10.79
N SER A 129 -12.23 -0.53 11.80
CA SER A 129 -13.56 -0.08 12.20
C SER A 129 -14.28 0.62 11.04
N ARG A 130 -13.59 1.54 10.35
CA ARG A 130 -14.10 2.21 9.14
C ARG A 130 -14.39 1.22 8.02
N TYR A 131 -13.53 0.22 7.82
CA TYR A 131 -13.72 -0.82 6.82
C TYR A 131 -14.96 -1.68 7.12
N ALA A 132 -15.14 -2.08 8.38
CA ALA A 132 -16.30 -2.87 8.82
C ALA A 132 -17.62 -2.08 8.70
N GLN A 133 -17.57 -0.76 8.87
CA GLN A 133 -18.71 0.14 8.67
C GLN A 133 -18.98 0.48 7.20
N ARG A 134 -18.18 0.00 6.24
CA ARG A 134 -18.40 0.31 4.82
C ARG A 134 -19.80 -0.18 4.43
N PRO A 135 -20.65 0.70 3.87
CA PRO A 135 -21.98 0.29 3.45
C PRO A 135 -21.86 -0.79 2.38
N ASN A 136 -22.75 -1.77 2.43
CA ASN A 136 -22.81 -2.80 1.42
C ASN A 136 -22.99 -2.15 0.04
N ARG A 137 -21.99 -2.28 -0.82
CA ARG A 137 -22.00 -1.71 -2.18
C ARG A 137 -22.84 -2.54 -3.16
N LYS A 138 -23.42 -3.65 -2.72
CA LYS A 138 -24.29 -4.46 -3.56
C LYS A 138 -25.64 -3.76 -3.73
N ALA A 139 -26.08 -3.66 -4.97
CA ALA A 139 -27.44 -3.26 -5.26
C ALA A 139 -28.41 -4.27 -4.62
N LYS A 140 -29.42 -3.77 -3.94
CA LYS A 140 -30.48 -4.60 -3.36
C LYS A 140 -31.47 -4.96 -4.46
N ASP A 141 -31.64 -6.25 -4.72
CA ASP A 141 -32.71 -6.72 -5.60
C ASP A 141 -34.07 -6.37 -4.98
N MET A 142 -34.88 -5.68 -5.77
CA MET A 142 -36.24 -5.26 -5.43
C MET A 142 -37.25 -5.83 -6.43
N THR A 143 -36.86 -6.79 -7.26
CA THR A 143 -37.70 -7.39 -8.30
C THR A 143 -38.83 -8.17 -7.66
N ASN A 144 -40.04 -7.61 -7.72
CA ASN A 144 -41.26 -8.22 -7.22
C ASN A 144 -42.45 -7.77 -8.07
N ALA A 145 -43.64 -8.30 -7.81
CA ALA A 145 -44.82 -8.02 -8.62
C ALA A 145 -45.21 -6.53 -8.65
N GLU A 146 -44.96 -5.78 -7.59
CA GLU A 146 -45.29 -4.35 -7.50
C GLU A 146 -44.28 -3.49 -8.24
N THR A 147 -42.98 -3.75 -8.05
CA THR A 147 -41.91 -3.02 -8.74
C THR A 147 -41.92 -3.30 -10.23
N ILE A 148 -42.26 -4.52 -10.66
CA ILE A 148 -42.49 -4.87 -12.07
C ILE A 148 -43.64 -4.05 -12.67
N LYS A 149 -44.75 -3.82 -11.94
CA LYS A 149 -45.86 -2.99 -12.44
C LYS A 149 -45.41 -1.56 -12.72
N ILE A 150 -44.61 -0.98 -11.82
CA ILE A 150 -44.04 0.36 -11.97
C ILE A 150 -43.07 0.39 -13.15
N ALA A 151 -42.15 -0.58 -13.21
CA ALA A 151 -41.16 -0.69 -14.28
C ALA A 151 -41.79 -0.84 -15.66
N VAL A 152 -42.87 -1.62 -15.80
CA VAL A 152 -43.62 -1.75 -17.06
C VAL A 152 -44.15 -0.39 -17.52
N ARG A 153 -44.76 0.40 -16.63
CA ARG A 153 -45.27 1.75 -16.98
C ARG A 153 -44.14 2.65 -17.45
N PHE A 154 -43.02 2.65 -16.73
CA PHE A 154 -41.83 3.42 -17.07
C PHE A 154 -41.26 3.01 -18.44
N ILE A 155 -41.06 1.71 -18.69
CA ILE A 155 -40.51 1.17 -19.94
C ILE A 155 -41.40 1.52 -21.13
N ARG A 156 -42.73 1.36 -21.00
CA ARG A 156 -43.69 1.74 -22.05
C ARG A 156 -43.55 3.20 -22.43
N ARG A 157 -43.44 4.09 -21.44
CA ARG A 157 -43.32 5.54 -21.65
C ARG A 157 -41.96 5.92 -22.22
N LYS A 158 -40.87 5.38 -21.65
CA LYS A 158 -39.49 5.75 -22.02
C LYS A 158 -39.05 5.17 -23.36
N LEU A 159 -39.49 3.95 -23.68
CA LEU A 159 -39.07 3.22 -24.89
C LEU A 159 -40.17 3.13 -25.95
N GLY A 160 -41.40 3.57 -25.68
CA GLY A 160 -42.51 3.54 -26.64
C GLY A 160 -43.05 2.14 -26.98
N ILE A 161 -42.71 1.11 -26.21
CA ILE A 161 -43.06 -0.30 -26.49
C ILE A 161 -44.43 -0.62 -25.90
N LYS A 162 -45.34 -1.27 -26.65
CA LYS A 162 -46.66 -1.70 -26.14
C LYS A 162 -46.60 -2.97 -25.27
N ASN A 163 -45.84 -3.97 -25.72
CA ASN A 163 -45.72 -5.28 -25.09
C ASN A 163 -44.36 -5.42 -24.37
N VAL A 164 -44.37 -5.29 -23.04
CA VAL A 164 -43.16 -5.41 -22.23
C VAL A 164 -43.05 -6.83 -21.68
N ASP A 165 -41.94 -7.49 -21.99
CA ASP A 165 -41.58 -8.79 -21.41
C ASP A 165 -41.16 -8.65 -19.94
N LYS A 166 -42.07 -9.02 -19.04
CA LYS A 166 -41.88 -8.90 -17.59
C LYS A 166 -40.74 -9.78 -17.05
N LYS A 167 -40.41 -10.89 -17.71
CA LYS A 167 -39.36 -11.81 -17.26
C LYS A 167 -37.96 -11.23 -17.40
N ARG A 168 -37.80 -10.18 -18.22
CA ARG A 168 -36.53 -9.49 -18.49
C ARG A 168 -36.41 -8.16 -17.76
N ILE A 169 -37.24 -7.94 -16.74
CA ILE A 169 -37.19 -6.75 -15.88
C ILE A 169 -36.50 -7.14 -14.59
N GLU A 170 -35.47 -6.38 -14.24
CA GLU A 170 -34.85 -6.42 -12.92
C GLU A 170 -34.93 -5.03 -12.33
N VAL A 171 -35.31 -4.93 -11.05
CA VAL A 171 -35.38 -3.66 -10.34
C VAL A 171 -34.45 -3.74 -9.16
N PHE A 172 -33.52 -2.79 -9.06
CA PHE A 172 -32.57 -2.76 -7.96
C PHE A 172 -32.43 -1.38 -7.36
N ARG A 173 -32.20 -1.33 -6.04
CA ARG A 173 -31.82 -0.12 -5.33
C ARG A 173 -30.32 -0.14 -5.11
N THR A 174 -29.68 0.88 -5.65
CA THR A 174 -28.24 1.12 -5.48
C THR A 174 -27.91 1.55 -4.05
N PRO A 175 -26.65 1.41 -3.61
CA PRO A 175 -26.21 1.83 -2.27
C PRO A 175 -26.44 3.32 -1.98
N ASP A 176 -26.39 4.17 -3.01
CA ASP A 176 -26.72 5.61 -2.97
C ASP A 176 -28.23 5.89 -3.11
N HIS A 177 -29.05 4.88 -2.82
CA HIS A 177 -30.51 4.94 -2.76
C HIS A 177 -31.23 5.26 -4.08
N ARG A 178 -30.56 5.17 -5.23
CA ARG A 178 -31.21 5.31 -6.54
C ARG A 178 -31.90 4.02 -6.95
N HIS A 179 -33.10 4.13 -7.51
CA HIS A 179 -33.81 3.00 -8.08
C HIS A 179 -33.45 2.88 -9.56
N ILE A 180 -33.03 1.69 -9.97
CA ILE A 180 -32.66 1.38 -11.35
C ILE A 180 -33.55 0.25 -11.84
N ILE A 181 -34.06 0.42 -13.06
CA ILE A 181 -34.76 -0.61 -13.82
C ILE A 181 -33.81 -1.09 -14.91
N ASN A 182 -33.47 -2.36 -14.91
CA ASN A 182 -32.82 -3.00 -16.04
C ASN A 182 -33.85 -3.69 -16.91
N TYR A 183 -33.81 -3.40 -18.20
CA TYR A 183 -34.63 -4.07 -19.20
C TYR A 183 -33.76 -4.48 -20.38
N ARG A 184 -33.71 -5.79 -20.68
CA ARG A 184 -32.92 -6.36 -21.78
C ARG A 184 -31.44 -5.91 -21.77
N GLY A 185 -30.83 -5.84 -20.59
CA GLY A 185 -29.42 -5.47 -20.42
C GLY A 185 -29.15 -3.96 -20.47
N LYS A 186 -30.19 -3.11 -20.54
CA LYS A 186 -30.06 -1.66 -20.44
C LYS A 186 -30.63 -1.17 -19.11
N ALA A 187 -29.82 -0.42 -18.37
CA ALA A 187 -30.18 0.17 -17.09
C ALA A 187 -30.76 1.58 -17.26
N TYR A 188 -31.85 1.85 -16.56
CA TYR A 188 -32.56 3.14 -16.55
C TYR A 188 -32.76 3.58 -15.10
N GLN A 189 -32.32 4.79 -14.77
CA GLN A 189 -32.55 5.37 -13.45
C GLN A 189 -33.96 5.95 -13.36
N LEU A 190 -34.69 5.61 -12.29
CA LEU A 190 -35.98 6.20 -11.97
C LEU A 190 -35.73 7.56 -11.28
N ASN A 191 -36.15 8.66 -11.91
CA ASN A 191 -36.07 9.99 -11.32
C ASN A 191 -37.45 10.40 -10.79
N ASN A 192 -37.53 11.02 -9.60
CA ASN A 192 -38.79 11.43 -8.94
C ASN A 192 -39.66 12.40 -9.77
N LYS A 193 -39.14 12.98 -10.86
CA LYS A 193 -39.89 13.86 -11.76
C LYS A 193 -40.73 13.12 -12.81
N GLU A 194 -40.65 11.79 -12.88
CA GLU A 194 -41.36 10.98 -13.89
C GLU A 194 -42.44 10.05 -13.28
N VAL A 195 -42.82 10.21 -12.01
CA VAL A 195 -43.96 9.49 -11.40
C VAL A 195 -45.24 10.28 -11.59
#